data_AF-A0A4Q3YQS1-F1
#
_entry.id   AF-A0A4Q3YQS1-F1
#
_cell.length_a   1.000
_cell.length_b   1.000
_cell.length_c   1.000
_cell.angle_alpha   90.00
_cell.angle_beta   90.00
_cell.angle_gamma   90.00
#
_symmetry.space_group_name_H-M   'P 1'
#
loop_
_entity.id
_entity.type
_entity.pdbx_description
1 polymer ?
#
loop_
_entity_poly.entity_id
_entity_poly.type
_entity_poly.pdbx_seq_one_letter_code
_entity_poly.pdbx_strand_id
1 'polypeptide(L)' 'MAGNMCQKCGCPLTGSFHADHVKPFSKGGWTVTKNGQALCAPCNLEKGDRYE' A
#
# COMPACT_ATOMS: atom_id res chain seq x y z
N MET A 1 11.92 -2.08 -2.29
CA MET A 1 11.82 -0.95 -1.33
C MET A 1 11.07 0.18 -2.03
N ALA A 2 10.09 0.80 -1.38
CA ALA A 2 9.22 1.81 -2.00
C ALA A 2 9.90 3.15 -2.33
N GLY A 3 11.14 3.38 -1.87
CA GLY A 3 11.93 4.55 -2.29
C GLY A 3 11.32 5.90 -1.90
N ASN A 4 10.51 5.94 -0.84
CA ASN A 4 9.73 7.11 -0.45
C ASN A 4 8.72 7.54 -1.54
N MET A 5 8.21 6.59 -2.31
CA MET A 5 7.20 6.80 -3.35
C MET A 5 6.01 5.88 -3.13
N CYS A 6 4.82 6.38 -3.45
CA CYS A 6 3.60 5.61 -3.46
C CYS A 6 3.73 4.48 -4.49
N GLN A 7 3.53 3.23 -4.07
CA GLN A 7 3.65 2.08 -4.97
C GLN A 7 2.50 1.96 -5.99
N LYS A 8 1.43 2.76 -5.84
CA LYS A 8 0.32 2.83 -6.80
C LYS A 8 0.48 3.96 -7.83
N CYS A 9 0.73 5.19 -7.37
CA CYS A 9 0.76 6.37 -8.26
C CYS A 9 2.14 7.01 -8.42
N GLY A 10 3.15 6.55 -7.70
CA GLY A 10 4.53 7.08 -7.80
C GLY A 10 4.76 8.43 -7.13
N CYS A 11 3.78 9.03 -6.46
CA CYS A 11 3.99 10.32 -5.78
C CYS A 11 4.93 10.17 -4.57
N PRO A 12 5.72 11.20 -4.24
CA PRO A 12 6.61 11.16 -3.07
C PRO A 12 5.80 11.11 -1.77
N LEU A 13 6.21 10.26 -0.83
CA LEU A 13 5.57 10.05 0.48
C LEU A 13 6.25 10.91 1.56
N THR A 14 6.16 12.23 1.44
CA THR A 14 6.86 13.14 2.37
C THR A 14 6.24 13.14 3.77
N GLY A 15 6.85 12.39 4.69
CA GLY A 15 6.58 12.45 6.13
C GLY A 15 5.51 11.49 6.66
N SER A 16 4.52 11.11 5.82
CA SER A 16 3.47 10.16 6.19
C SER A 16 3.08 9.28 5.01
N PHE A 17 2.87 8.00 5.27
CA PHE A 17 2.32 7.05 4.31
C PHE A 17 1.42 6.04 5.02
N HIS A 18 0.58 5.39 4.24
CA HIS A 18 -0.24 4.29 4.70
C HIS A 18 0.44 2.98 4.30
N ALA A 19 0.82 2.18 5.30
CA ALA A 19 1.23 0.81 5.08
C ALA A 19 -0.04 -0.03 4.90
N ASP A 20 -0.14 -0.71 3.76
CA ASP A 20 -1.28 -1.56 3.44
C ASP A 20 -0.82 -2.89 2.84
N HIS A 21 -1.72 -3.87 2.76
CA HIS A 21 -1.44 -5.13 2.09
C HIS A 21 -1.78 -5.05 0.60
N VAL A 22 -0.91 -5.58 -0.27
CA VAL A 22 -1.22 -5.79 -1.69
C VAL A 22 -2.42 -6.72 -1.79
N LYS A 23 -2.30 -7.94 -1.26
CA LYS A 23 -3.43 -8.85 -1.04
C LYS A 23 -3.93 -8.68 0.40
N PRO A 24 -5.19 -8.24 0.65
CA PRO A 24 -5.70 -8.03 1.99
C PRO A 24 -5.68 -9.32 2.80
N PHE A 25 -5.44 -9.17 4.10
CA PHE A 25 -5.39 -10.30 5.04
C PHE A 25 -6.68 -11.14 4.99
N SER A 26 -7.84 -10.48 4.91
CA SER A 26 -9.16 -11.12 4.81
C SER A 26 -9.33 -12.06 3.61
N LYS A 27 -8.47 -11.95 2.57
CA LYS A 27 -8.51 -12.82 1.38
C LYS A 27 -7.35 -13.82 1.35
N GLY A 28 -6.69 -14.04 2.49
CA GLY A 28 -5.52 -14.91 2.61
C GLY A 28 -4.23 -14.25 2.13
N GLY A 29 -4.11 -12.94 2.33
CA GLY A 29 -2.84 -12.22 2.18
C GLY A 29 -1.98 -12.38 3.43
N TRP A 30 -0.71 -12.76 3.27
CA TRP A 30 0.21 -12.94 4.39
C TRP A 30 0.73 -11.59 4.87
N THR A 31 0.88 -11.41 6.20
CA THR A 31 1.51 -10.23 6.79
C THR A 31 3.03 -10.32 6.67
N VAL A 32 3.54 -10.15 5.45
CA VAL A 32 4.96 -10.18 5.12
C VAL A 32 5.33 -8.93 4.34
N THR A 33 6.59 -8.47 4.46
CA THR A 33 7.08 -7.27 3.77
C THR A 33 6.89 -7.33 2.25
N LYS A 34 6.92 -8.54 1.66
CA LYS A 34 6.65 -8.76 0.23
C LYS A 34 5.19 -8.46 -0.17
N ASN A 35 4.25 -8.63 0.76
CA ASN A 35 2.84 -8.31 0.58
C ASN A 35 2.50 -6.91 1.14
N GLY A 36 3.47 -6.20 1.69
CA GLY A 36 3.30 -4.83 2.15
C GLY A 36 3.49 -3.85 0.99
N GLN A 37 2.70 -2.79 0.98
CA GLN A 37 2.86 -1.66 0.09
C GLN A 37 2.77 -0.33 0.84
N ALA A 38 3.54 0.65 0.39
CA ALA A 38 3.45 2.02 0.86
C ALA A 38 2.56 2.83 -0.10
N LEU A 39 1.44 3.34 0.41
CA LEU A 39 0.48 4.13 -0.34
C LEU A 39 0.34 5.54 0.23
N CYS A 40 0.09 6.51 -0.63
CA CYS A 40 -0.39 7.81 -0.19
C CYS A 40 -1.86 7.70 0.26
N ALA A 41 -2.32 8.64 1.08
CA ALA A 41 -3.70 8.67 1.58
C ALA A 41 -4.76 8.47 0.48
N PRO A 42 -4.73 9.18 -0.67
CA PRO A 42 -5.76 9.00 -1.70
C PRO A 42 -5.72 7.60 -2.32
N CYS A 43 -4.54 7.05 -2.64
CA CYS A 43 -4.43 5.70 -3.21
C CYS A 43 -4.89 4.62 -2.21
N ASN A 44 -4.59 4.80 -0.93
CA ASN A 44 -5.04 3.88 0.12
C ASN A 44 -6.57 3.91 0.27
N LEU A 45 -7.16 5.11 0.29
CA LEU A 45 -8.62 5.29 0.38
C LEU A 45 -9.35 4.75 -0.85
N GLU A 46 -8.79 4.96 -2.04
CA GLU A 46 -9.33 4.42 -3.30
C GLU A 46 -9.26 2.89 -3.35
N LYS A 47 -8.19 2.29 -2.82
CA LYS A 47 -8.02 0.84 -2.77
C LYS A 47 -9.07 0.18 -1.87
N GLY A 48 -9.24 0.67 -0.64
CA GLY A 48 -10.11 0.01 0.35
C GLY A 48 -9.77 -1.47 0.53
N ASP A 49 -10.77 -2.36 0.48
CA ASP A 49 -10.58 -3.83 0.55
C ASP A 49 -10.29 -4.48 -0.82
N ARG A 50 -10.16 -3.68 -1.89
CA ARG A 50 -9.84 -4.20 -3.22
C ARG A 50 -8.34 -4.49 -3.31
N TYR A 51 -8.01 -5.49 -4.11
CA TYR A 51 -6.65 -5.78 -4.54
C TYR A 51 -6.69 -6.13 -6.02
N GLU A 52 -5.71 -5.63 -6.75
CA GLU A 52 -5.49 -5.79 -8.19
C GLU A 52 -4.10 -6.39 -8.41
#